data_AF-A0A7J8TCB7-F1
#
_entry.id   AF-A0A7J8TCB7-F1
#
_cell.length_a   1.000
_cell.length_b   1.000
_cell.length_c   1.000
_cell.angle_alpha   90.00
_cell.angle_beta   90.00
_cell.angle_gamma   90.00
#
_symmetry.space_group_name_H-M   'P 1'
#
loop_
_entity.id
_entity.type
_entity.pdbx_description
1 polymer ?
#
loop_
_entity_poly.entity_id
_entity_poly.type
_entity_poly.pdbx_seq_one_letter_code
_entity_poly.pdbx_strand_id
1 'polypeptide(L)'
;MVLTGFRFSPTDEEVIEILSQKVSGNTSMAAFDFIIQKNIYDFEPQELHGSESTIGLNKNERYYYCRRESDSREVMGRGWWKATSHVKAVSSPNGEVMGYKRPLTFHRFKDNIQGNRKGAIKTDWIMHEYGLQSIHT
;
A
#
# COMPACT_ATOMS: atom_id res chain seq x y z
N MET A 1 10.88 -12.39 -19.57
CA MET A 1 11.55 -13.49 -18.84
C MET A 1 12.30 -12.84 -17.68
N VAL A 2 11.97 -13.15 -16.42
CA VAL A 2 12.68 -12.62 -15.24
C VAL A 2 13.79 -13.61 -14.90
N LEU A 3 15.03 -13.14 -14.73
CA LEU A 3 16.16 -13.99 -14.36
C LEU A 3 15.95 -14.58 -12.96
N THR A 4 16.33 -15.84 -12.77
CA THR A 4 16.23 -16.53 -11.48
C THR A 4 16.95 -15.75 -10.39
N GLY A 5 16.23 -15.35 -9.34
CA GLY A 5 16.76 -14.58 -8.22
C GLY A 5 16.49 -13.07 -8.29
N PHE A 6 16.15 -12.53 -9.47
CA PHE A 6 15.72 -11.13 -9.58
C PHE A 6 14.30 -10.97 -9.03
N ARG A 7 14.11 -9.98 -8.15
CA ARG A 7 12.82 -9.63 -7.57
C ARG A 7 12.68 -8.12 -7.51
N PHE A 8 11.46 -7.65 -7.71
CA PHE A 8 11.10 -6.29 -7.42
C PHE A 8 11.21 -6.06 -5.90
N SER A 9 12.17 -5.22 -5.51
CA SER A 9 12.49 -4.90 -4.12
C SER A 9 12.91 -3.42 -4.04
N PRO A 10 12.00 -2.49 -4.39
CA PRO A 10 12.35 -1.09 -4.53
C PRO A 10 12.67 -0.42 -3.19
N THR A 11 13.45 0.65 -3.23
CA THR A 11 13.60 1.58 -2.10
C THR A 11 12.37 2.46 -1.93
N ASP A 12 12.28 3.19 -0.81
CA ASP A 12 11.16 4.11 -0.57
C ASP A 12 11.13 5.23 -1.62
N GLU A 13 12.31 5.70 -2.06
CA GLU A 13 12.47 6.69 -3.13
C GLU A 13 11.96 6.15 -4.47
N GLU A 14 12.37 4.93 -4.86
CA GLU A 14 11.94 4.30 -6.12
C GLU A 14 10.42 4.10 -6.16
N VAL A 15 9.77 3.74 -5.04
CA VAL A 15 8.30 3.64 -4.95
C VAL A 15 7.64 5.00 -5.21
N ILE A 16 8.19 6.08 -4.65
CA ILE A 16 7.67 7.44 -4.87
C ILE A 16 7.87 7.90 -6.31
N GLU A 17 9.00 7.58 -6.94
CA GLU A 17 9.25 7.87 -8.35
C GLU A 17 8.27 7.14 -9.26
N ILE A 18 8.05 5.85 -9.03
CA ILE A 18 7.05 5.04 -9.76
C ILE A 18 5.66 5.66 -9.62
N LEU A 19 5.27 6.07 -8.41
CA LEU A 19 3.99 6.76 -8.16
C LEU A 19 3.91 8.12 -8.89
N SER A 20 4.99 8.91 -8.87
CA SER A 20 5.07 10.21 -9.55
C SER A 20 4.90 10.06 -11.07
N GLN A 21 5.55 9.05 -11.66
CA GLN A 21 5.41 8.72 -13.08
C GLN A 21 3.97 8.31 -13.42
N LYS A 22 3.33 7.48 -12.58
CA LYS A 22 1.92 7.09 -12.72
C LYS A 22 0.99 8.30 -12.72
N VAL A 23 1.17 9.22 -11.77
CA VAL A 23 0.33 10.43 -11.63
C VAL A 23 0.54 11.40 -12.78
N SER A 24 1.78 11.51 -13.29
CA SER A 24 2.13 12.38 -14.42
C SER A 24 1.65 11.85 -15.78
N GLY A 25 1.05 10.66 -15.83
CA GLY A 25 0.58 10.03 -17.07
C GLY A 25 1.71 9.52 -17.97
N ASN A 26 2.93 9.34 -17.45
CA ASN A 26 4.06 8.86 -18.22
C ASN A 26 3.82 7.39 -18.64
N THR A 27 3.90 7.11 -19.94
CA THR A 27 3.47 5.83 -20.55
C THR A 27 4.55 4.74 -20.53
N SER A 28 5.74 5.00 -19.97
CA SER A 28 6.80 3.98 -19.77
C SER A 28 6.49 2.98 -18.64
N MET A 29 5.20 2.76 -18.35
CA MET A 29 4.70 1.95 -17.26
C MET A 29 4.70 0.44 -17.52
N ALA A 30 4.97 -0.02 -18.76
CA ALA A 30 4.96 -1.45 -19.10
C ALA A 30 5.89 -2.30 -18.22
N ALA A 31 6.94 -1.69 -17.64
CA ALA A 31 7.83 -2.36 -16.69
C ALA A 31 7.16 -2.69 -15.33
N PHE A 32 6.02 -2.06 -15.02
CA PHE A 32 5.32 -2.14 -13.74
C PHE A 32 3.87 -2.62 -13.88
N ASP A 33 3.54 -3.35 -14.94
CA ASP A 33 2.18 -3.87 -15.19
C ASP A 33 1.66 -4.79 -14.06
N PHE A 34 2.55 -5.31 -13.21
CA PHE A 34 2.20 -6.07 -12.01
C PHE A 34 1.69 -5.19 -10.85
N ILE A 35 1.86 -3.86 -10.91
CA ILE A 35 1.29 -2.90 -9.96
C ILE A 35 -0.09 -2.47 -10.48
N ILE A 36 -1.14 -3.13 -10.00
CA ILE A 36 -2.49 -2.90 -10.51
C ILE A 36 -3.19 -1.73 -9.81
N GLN A 37 -4.07 -1.04 -10.53
CA GLN A 37 -4.93 -0.02 -9.96
C GLN A 37 -6.16 -0.67 -9.32
N LYS A 38 -6.31 -0.53 -7.99
CA LYS A 38 -7.40 -1.14 -7.22
C LYS A 38 -7.65 -0.33 -5.95
N ASN A 39 -8.92 -0.16 -5.58
CA ASN A 39 -9.24 0.40 -4.27
C ASN A 39 -9.02 -0.67 -3.20
N ILE A 40 -7.88 -0.59 -2.51
CA ILE A 40 -7.46 -1.59 -1.52
C ILE A 40 -8.33 -1.59 -0.26
N TYR A 41 -9.08 -0.51 0.00
CA TYR A 41 -9.95 -0.39 1.16
C TYR A 41 -11.28 -1.14 1.01
N ASP A 42 -11.57 -1.65 -0.18
CA ASP A 42 -12.75 -2.47 -0.44
C ASP A 42 -12.53 -3.96 -0.13
N PHE A 43 -11.33 -4.36 0.30
CA PHE A 43 -10.92 -5.75 0.48
C PHE A 43 -10.22 -5.97 1.81
N GLU A 44 -10.38 -7.15 2.40
CA GLU A 44 -9.48 -7.61 3.44
C GLU A 44 -8.07 -7.88 2.88
N PRO A 45 -7.02 -7.74 3.70
CA PRO A 45 -5.65 -7.96 3.25
C PRO A 45 -5.41 -9.33 2.59
N GLN A 46 -6.06 -10.38 3.09
CA GLN A 46 -5.92 -11.75 2.59
C GLN A 46 -6.58 -11.95 1.22
N GLU A 47 -7.62 -11.17 0.87
CA GLU A 47 -8.25 -11.19 -0.45
C GLU A 47 -7.33 -10.51 -1.50
N LEU A 48 -6.53 -9.53 -1.08
CA LEU A 48 -5.56 -8.86 -1.96
C LEU A 48 -4.43 -9.80 -2.37
N HIS A 49 -3.89 -10.58 -1.43
CA HIS A 49 -2.72 -11.44 -1.68
C HIS A 49 -2.98 -12.59 -2.67
N GLY A 50 -4.20 -13.15 -2.66
CA GLY A 50 -4.57 -14.33 -3.44
C GLY A 50 -5.05 -14.09 -4.88
N SER A 51 -5.17 -12.83 -5.32
CA SER A 51 -5.88 -12.50 -6.58
C SER A 51 -5.00 -12.31 -7.82
N GLU A 52 -3.67 -12.21 -7.69
CA GLU A 52 -2.82 -11.70 -8.79
C GLU A 52 -1.52 -12.50 -9.02
N SER A 53 -0.97 -12.38 -10.24
CA SER A 53 0.31 -12.96 -10.64
C SER A 53 1.46 -12.49 -9.74
N THR A 54 2.32 -13.43 -9.32
CA THR A 54 3.46 -13.17 -8.41
C THR A 54 4.80 -13.14 -9.14
N ILE A 55 4.80 -13.21 -10.47
CA ILE A 55 6.02 -13.28 -11.27
C ILE A 55 6.85 -12.01 -11.06
N GLY A 56 8.08 -12.18 -10.53
CA GLY A 56 8.98 -11.08 -10.24
C GLY A 56 8.74 -10.36 -8.90
N LEU A 57 7.72 -10.74 -8.13
CA LEU A 57 7.45 -10.18 -6.80
C LEU A 57 7.97 -11.09 -5.67
N ASN A 58 8.21 -10.49 -4.50
CA ASN A 58 8.38 -11.25 -3.28
C ASN A 58 7.07 -12.00 -2.94
N LYS A 59 7.20 -13.24 -2.42
CA LYS A 59 6.03 -14.09 -2.12
C LYS A 59 5.01 -13.41 -1.20
N ASN A 60 5.49 -12.58 -0.27
CA ASN A 60 4.68 -11.98 0.80
C ASN A 60 4.33 -10.50 0.56
N GLU A 61 4.66 -9.95 -0.60
CA GLU A 61 4.46 -8.52 -0.89
C GLU A 61 3.65 -8.33 -2.16
N ARG A 62 2.84 -7.27 -2.17
CA ARG A 62 2.03 -6.84 -3.31
C ARG A 62 2.02 -5.31 -3.33
N TYR A 63 1.93 -4.76 -4.52
CA TYR A 63 1.94 -3.33 -4.77
C TYR A 63 0.67 -2.95 -5.54
N TYR A 64 0.02 -1.87 -5.12
CA TYR A 64 -1.23 -1.40 -5.73
C TYR A 64 -1.20 0.11 -5.89
N TYR A 65 -1.74 0.60 -7.01
CA TYR A 65 -2.15 1.99 -7.11
C TYR A 65 -3.56 2.12 -6.54
N CYS A 66 -3.73 2.96 -5.52
CA CYS A 66 -5.03 3.27 -4.95
C CYS A 66 -5.29 4.77 -5.09
N ARG A 67 -6.40 5.13 -5.73
CA ARG A 67 -6.88 6.52 -5.70
C ARG A 67 -7.56 6.75 -4.37
N ARG A 68 -7.14 7.78 -3.64
CA ARG A 68 -7.72 8.12 -2.34
C ARG A 68 -8.88 9.10 -2.55
N GLU A 69 -10.09 8.62 -2.33
CA GLU A 69 -11.31 9.42 -2.44
C GLU A 69 -11.80 9.92 -1.08
N SER A 70 -11.39 9.27 0.01
CA SER A 70 -11.72 9.67 1.37
C SER A 70 -10.55 9.46 2.33
N ASP A 71 -10.63 10.09 3.51
CA ASP A 71 -9.66 9.85 4.58
C ASP A 71 -9.84 8.50 5.28
N SER A 72 -10.97 7.83 5.05
CA SER A 72 -11.32 6.57 5.66
C SER A 72 -10.39 5.45 5.18
N ARG A 73 -9.93 4.64 6.13
CA ARG A 73 -9.18 3.41 5.89
C ARG A 73 -9.90 2.20 6.46
N GLU A 74 -11.22 2.33 6.56
CA GLU A 74 -12.10 1.28 7.02
C GLU A 74 -12.43 0.35 5.87
N VAL A 75 -12.24 -0.95 6.08
CA VAL A 75 -12.74 -1.99 5.20
C VAL A 75 -14.13 -2.32 5.67
N MET A 76 -15.14 -1.84 4.93
CA MET A 76 -16.54 -1.83 5.37
C MET A 76 -16.94 -3.16 6.01
N GLY A 77 -17.22 -3.08 7.31
CA GLY A 77 -17.72 -4.21 8.10
C GLY A 77 -16.75 -5.29 8.48
N ARG A 78 -15.49 -5.18 8.06
CA ARG A 78 -14.49 -6.23 8.24
C ARG A 78 -13.34 -5.79 9.12
N GLY A 79 -12.97 -4.51 9.06
CA GLY A 79 -11.93 -3.97 9.93
C GLY A 79 -11.46 -2.60 9.49
N TRP A 80 -10.29 -2.18 9.96
CA TRP A 80 -9.68 -0.93 9.52
C TRP A 80 -8.16 -1.00 9.54
N TRP A 81 -7.53 -0.20 8.69
CA TRP A 81 -6.10 0.03 8.75
C TRP A 81 -5.78 1.15 9.74
N LYS A 82 -4.96 0.82 10.73
CA LYS A 82 -4.52 1.75 11.78
C LYS A 82 -3.07 2.13 11.56
N ALA A 83 -2.75 3.43 11.58
CA ALA A 83 -1.37 3.91 11.54
C ALA A 83 -0.58 3.36 12.73
N THR A 84 0.63 2.84 12.47
CA THR A 84 1.51 2.27 13.51
C THR A 84 2.60 3.22 13.96
N SER A 85 2.96 4.19 13.14
CA SER A 85 3.88 5.26 13.50
C SER A 85 3.58 6.54 12.72
N HIS A 86 4.30 7.60 13.04
CA HIS A 86 4.20 8.88 12.35
C HIS A 86 4.56 8.73 10.87
N VAL A 87 3.97 9.61 10.06
CA VAL A 87 4.34 9.74 8.64
C VAL A 87 5.82 10.09 8.55
N LYS A 88 6.54 9.38 7.69
CA LYS A 88 7.95 9.63 7.39
C LYS A 88 8.04 10.33 6.04
N ALA A 89 8.79 11.44 5.98
CA ALA A 89 9.19 12.02 4.70
C ALA A 89 10.17 11.08 4.02
N VAL A 90 9.99 10.89 2.71
CA VAL A 90 10.93 10.20 1.83
C VAL A 90 11.63 11.29 1.05
N SER A 91 12.95 11.41 1.23
CA SER A 91 13.77 12.45 0.62
C SER A 91 14.75 11.85 -0.37
N SER A 92 15.06 12.60 -1.41
CA SER A 92 16.15 12.27 -2.33
C SER A 92 17.50 12.31 -1.60
N PRO A 93 18.58 11.77 -2.21
CA PRO A 93 19.93 11.90 -1.67
C PRO A 93 20.38 13.35 -1.43
N ASN A 94 19.76 14.32 -2.12
CA ASN A 94 20.03 15.74 -1.98
C ASN A 94 19.23 16.42 -0.85
N GLY A 95 18.40 15.66 -0.13
CA GLY A 95 17.58 16.14 0.99
C GLY A 95 16.21 16.71 0.59
N GLU A 96 15.88 16.73 -0.71
CA GLU A 96 14.58 17.21 -1.19
C GLU A 96 13.48 16.18 -0.90
N VAL A 97 12.36 16.61 -0.32
CA VAL A 97 11.23 15.72 -0.03
C VAL A 97 10.53 15.34 -1.33
N MET A 98 10.53 14.03 -1.63
CA MET A 98 9.88 13.47 -2.81
C MET A 98 8.45 13.02 -2.51
N GLY A 99 8.19 12.61 -1.27
CA GLY A 99 6.89 12.14 -0.83
C GLY A 99 6.92 11.64 0.60
N TYR A 100 5.93 10.80 0.94
CA TYR A 100 5.68 10.39 2.31
C TYR A 100 5.28 8.93 2.39
N LYS A 101 5.71 8.27 3.47
CA LYS A 101 5.37 6.89 3.82
C LYS A 101 4.67 6.82 5.16
N ARG A 102 3.55 6.12 5.21
CA ARG A 102 2.77 5.86 6.42
C ARG A 102 2.61 4.35 6.61
N PRO A 103 3.19 3.75 7.67
CA PRO A 103 2.97 2.34 7.97
C PRO A 103 1.66 2.13 8.71
N LEU A 104 0.93 1.08 8.34
CA LEU A 104 -0.36 0.70 8.91
C LEU A 104 -0.41 -0.79 9.24
N THR A 105 -1.23 -1.15 10.22
CA THR A 105 -1.60 -2.52 10.54
C THR A 105 -3.10 -2.69 10.43
N PHE A 106 -3.54 -3.81 9.84
CA PHE A 106 -4.96 -4.13 9.77
C PHE A 106 -5.47 -4.69 11.10
N HIS A 107 -6.57 -4.11 11.59
CA HIS A 107 -7.32 -4.57 12.74
C HIS A 107 -8.67 -5.11 12.26
N ARG A 108 -8.91 -6.41 12.46
CA ARG A 108 -10.15 -7.07 12.05
C ARG A 108 -11.20 -6.97 13.14
N PHE A 109 -12.45 -6.70 12.77
CA PHE A 109 -13.58 -6.84 13.68
C PHE A 109 -13.81 -8.32 14.06
N LYS A 110 -14.37 -8.58 15.23
CA LYS A 110 -14.79 -9.93 15.61
C LYS A 110 -16.17 -10.22 15.02
N ASP A 111 -16.42 -11.50 14.72
CA ASP A 111 -17.67 -11.97 14.12
C ASP A 111 -18.90 -11.39 14.84
N ASN A 112 -19.81 -10.83 14.05
CA ASN A 112 -21.14 -10.32 14.43
C ASN A 112 -21.24 -8.96 15.14
N ILE A 113 -20.16 -8.19 15.32
CA ILE A 113 -20.28 -6.80 15.81
C ILE A 113 -19.48 -5.83 14.93
N GLN A 114 -20.05 -5.55 13.76
CA GLN A 114 -19.58 -4.52 12.84
C GLN A 114 -19.52 -3.15 13.53
N GLY A 115 -18.40 -2.44 13.33
CA GLY A 115 -18.18 -1.11 13.91
C GLY A 115 -17.72 -1.12 15.37
N ASN A 116 -17.67 -2.27 16.05
CA ASN A 116 -17.12 -2.34 17.39
C ASN A 116 -15.60 -2.52 17.36
N ARG A 117 -14.88 -1.39 17.42
CA ARG A 117 -13.42 -1.37 17.55
C ARG A 117 -12.94 -1.96 18.88
N LYS A 118 -13.79 -2.04 19.92
CA LYS A 118 -13.43 -2.69 21.20
C LYS A 118 -13.40 -4.20 21.01
N GLY A 119 -12.24 -4.80 21.27
CA GLY A 119 -12.04 -6.24 21.10
C GLY A 119 -11.67 -6.68 19.69
N ALA A 120 -11.46 -5.74 18.77
CA ALA A 120 -10.91 -6.03 17.44
C ALA A 120 -9.53 -6.72 17.56
N ILE A 121 -9.25 -7.61 16.60
CA ILE A 121 -8.03 -8.41 16.58
C ILE A 121 -7.01 -7.69 15.71
N LYS A 122 -5.87 -7.31 16.30
CA LYS A 122 -4.71 -6.88 15.52
C LYS A 122 -4.20 -8.07 14.72
N THR A 123 -4.04 -7.90 13.42
CA THR A 123 -3.49 -8.92 12.53
C THR A 123 -2.02 -8.65 12.20
N ASP A 124 -1.36 -9.59 11.54
CA ASP A 124 0.03 -9.43 11.07
C ASP A 124 0.13 -8.74 9.70
N TRP A 125 -1.00 -8.32 9.12
CA TRP A 125 -1.02 -7.61 7.85
C TRP A 125 -0.54 -6.17 8.00
N ILE A 126 0.51 -5.85 7.25
CA ILE A 126 1.12 -4.53 7.20
C ILE A 126 0.88 -3.91 5.83
N MET A 127 0.61 -2.60 5.83
CA MET A 127 0.57 -1.78 4.62
C MET A 127 1.54 -0.62 4.79
N HIS A 128 2.28 -0.32 3.73
CA HIS A 128 3.00 0.94 3.60
C HIS A 128 2.25 1.80 2.59
N GLU A 129 1.57 2.83 3.08
CA GLU A 129 0.87 3.80 2.23
C GLU A 129 1.88 4.89 1.81
N TYR A 130 2.06 5.06 0.51
CA TYR A 130 2.93 6.08 -0.08
C TYR A 130 2.09 7.17 -0.75
N GLY A 131 2.52 8.42 -0.64
CA GLY A 131 1.86 9.56 -1.27
C GLY A 131 2.83 10.68 -1.63
N LEU A 132 2.52 11.43 -2.69
CA LEU A 132 3.32 12.58 -3.15
C LEU A 132 3.10 13.84 -2.29
N GLN A 133 1.99 13.88 -1.57
CA GLN A 133 1.65 14.98 -0.65
C GLN A 133 1.60 14.45 0.77
N SER A 134 1.86 15.34 1.74
CA SER A 134 1.74 14.99 3.15
C SER A 134 0.30 14.61 3.45
N ILE A 135 0.07 13.32 3.68
CA ILE A 135 -1.21 12.81 4.14
C ILE A 135 -1.38 13.36 5.56
N HIS A 136 -2.18 14.42 5.70
CA HIS A 136 -2.56 14.91 7.02
C HIS A 136 -3.51 13.89 7.67
N THR A 137 -3.48 13.85 9.00
CA THR A 137 -4.26 12.88 9.80
C THR A 137 -5.64 13.43 10.06
#